data_AF-A0A528KA26-F1
#
_entry.id   AF-A0A528KA26-F1
#
_cell.length_a   1.000
_cell.length_b   1.000
_cell.length_c   1.000
_cell.angle_alpha   90.00
_cell.angle_beta   90.00
_cell.angle_gamma   90.00
#
_symmetry.space_group_name_H-M   'P 1'
#
loop_
_entity.id
_entity.type
_entity.pdbx_description
1 polymer ?
#
loop_
_entity_poly.entity_id
_entity_poly.type
_entity_poly.pdbx_seq_one_letter_code
_entity_poly.pdbx_strand_id
1 'polypeptide(L)' 'CGPAGRRALDAVLASIDENGVLGNVSYGTRMGHDLQFYRDIPIQPTGYGQALAILCLTEGMIHAEAAEAAA' A
#
# COMPACT_ATOMS: atom_id res chain seq x y z
N CYS A 1 -9.74 3.17 -13.97
CA CYS A 1 -9.44 2.12 -12.96
C CYS A 1 -10.14 2.32 -11.60
N GLY A 2 -11.11 3.23 -11.45
CA GLY A 2 -11.71 3.59 -10.14
C GLY A 2 -12.16 2.42 -9.23
N PRO A 3 -12.88 1.40 -9.73
CA PRO A 3 -13.26 0.26 -8.90
C PRO A 3 -12.08 -0.57 -8.38
N ALA A 4 -11.01 -0.70 -9.17
CA ALA A 4 -9.80 -1.40 -8.74
C ALA A 4 -9.02 -0.58 -7.70
N GLY A 5 -8.96 0.74 -7.88
CA GLY A 5 -8.33 1.66 -6.93
C GLY A 5 -8.98 1.62 -5.55
N ARG A 6 -10.32 1.61 -5.47
CA ARG A 6 -11.06 1.47 -4.20
C ARG A 6 -10.74 0.16 -3.49
N ARG A 7 -10.75 -0.97 -4.21
CA ARG A 7 -10.36 -2.26 -3.61
C ARG A 7 -8.91 -2.27 -3.10
N ALA A 8 -8.00 -1.59 -3.81
CA ALA A 8 -6.61 -1.46 -3.37
C ALA A 8 -6.50 -0.58 -2.11
N LEU A 9 -7.25 0.52 -2.04
CA LEU A 9 -7.31 1.39 -0.86
C LEU A 9 -7.83 0.62 0.36
N ASP A 10 -8.90 -0.16 0.21
CA ASP A 10 -9.44 -1.02 1.27
C ASP A 10 -8.39 -2.03 1.78
N ALA A 11 -7.63 -2.63 0.87
CA ALA A 11 -6.56 -3.58 1.21
C ALA A 11 -5.37 -2.93 1.92
N VAL A 12 -4.99 -1.70 1.52
CA VAL A 12 -3.96 -0.91 2.19
C VAL A 12 -4.40 -0.55 3.61
N LEU A 13 -5.63 -0.04 3.77
CA LEU A 13 -6.20 0.28 5.09
C LEU A 13 -6.24 -0.93 6.02
N ALA A 14 -6.69 -2.09 5.51
CA ALA A 14 -6.72 -3.34 6.27
C ALA A 14 -5.33 -3.88 6.65
N SER A 15 -4.26 -3.37 6.01
CA SER A 15 -2.88 -3.77 6.29
C SER A 15 -2.17 -2.82 7.27
N ILE A 16 -2.84 -1.77 7.76
CA ILE A 16 -2.30 -0.84 8.76
C ILE A 16 -2.82 -1.25 10.14
N ASP A 17 -1.90 -1.43 11.10
CA ASP A 17 -2.25 -1.80 12.47
C ASP A 17 -2.65 -0.60 13.34
N GLU A 18 -2.99 -0.86 14.61
CA GLU A 18 -3.38 0.16 15.59
C GLU A 18 -2.29 1.20 15.91
N ASN A 19 -1.03 0.89 15.62
CA ASN A 19 0.10 1.79 15.81
C ASN A 19 0.40 2.62 14.55
N GLY A 20 -0.40 2.46 13.48
CA GLY A 20 -0.16 3.08 12.19
C GLY A 20 0.95 2.40 11.39
N VAL A 21 1.29 1.14 11.70
CA VAL A 21 2.33 0.41 10.99
C VAL A 21 1.73 -0.36 9.81
N LEU A 22 2.19 -0.06 8.59
CA LEU A 22 1.85 -0.82 7.40
C LEU A 22 2.60 -2.17 7.40
N GLY A 23 1.84 -3.26 7.43
CA GLY A 23 2.32 -4.63 7.25
C GLY A 23 2.40 -5.06 5.78
N ASN A 24 2.75 -6.32 5.54
CA ASN A 24 2.80 -6.94 4.20
C ASN A 24 3.72 -6.24 3.19
N VAL A 25 4.73 -5.51 3.68
CA VAL A 25 5.73 -4.86 2.84
C VAL A 25 6.96 -5.76 2.74
N SER A 26 7.42 -6.04 1.53
CA SER A 26 8.71 -6.70 1.33
C SER A 26 9.84 -5.88 1.95
N TYR A 27 11.00 -6.48 2.16
CA TYR A 27 12.20 -5.75 2.50
C TYR A 27 12.91 -5.20 1.26
N GLY A 28 13.96 -4.41 1.47
CA GLY A 28 14.80 -3.87 0.39
C GLY A 28 15.24 -4.96 -0.58
N THR A 29 14.76 -4.86 -1.82
CA THR A 29 14.89 -5.90 -2.85
C THR A 29 16.01 -5.54 -3.82
N ARG A 30 17.05 -6.37 -3.90
CA ARG A 30 18.12 -6.25 -4.91
C ARG A 30 17.76 -7.02 -6.19
N MET A 31 18.64 -6.99 -7.18
CA MET A 31 18.50 -7.86 -8.35
C MET A 31 18.76 -9.32 -7.95
N GLY A 32 17.76 -10.17 -8.15
CA GLY A 32 17.85 -11.62 -7.94
C GLY A 32 18.35 -12.35 -9.18
N HIS A 33 18.87 -13.56 -8.99
CA HIS A 33 19.30 -14.43 -10.09
C HIS A 33 18.16 -15.31 -10.65
N ASP A 34 17.06 -15.45 -9.90
CA ASP A 34 15.88 -16.21 -10.27
C ASP A 34 14.61 -15.67 -9.58
N LEU A 35 13.47 -16.30 -9.87
CA LEU A 35 12.18 -15.93 -9.27
C LEU A 35 12.06 -16.33 -7.79
N GLN A 36 12.83 -17.33 -7.34
CA GLN A 36 12.75 -17.81 -5.97
C GLN A 36 13.31 -16.75 -5.00
N PHE A 37 14.38 -16.06 -5.40
CA PHE A 37 14.91 -14.90 -4.69
C PHE A 37 13.82 -13.90 -4.28
N TYR A 38 12.92 -13.55 -5.20
CA TYR A 38 11.87 -12.55 -4.95
C TYR A 38 10.74 -13.07 -4.05
N ARG A 39 10.49 -14.38 -4.06
CA ARG A 39 9.47 -15.01 -3.19
C ARG A 39 9.94 -15.12 -1.74
N ASP A 40 11.24 -15.27 -1.54
CA ASP A 40 11.84 -15.47 -0.21
C ASP A 40 12.20 -14.15 0.50
N ILE A 41 11.85 -13.00 -0.08
CA ILE A 41 12.12 -11.71 0.54
C ILE A 41 11.29 -11.56 1.82
N PRO A 42 11.91 -11.27 2.97
CA PRO A 42 11.19 -11.16 4.23
C PRO A 42 10.22 -9.98 4.19
N ILE A 43 9.08 -10.15 4.87
CA ILE A 43 8.09 -9.09 5.08
C ILE A 43 8.43 -8.37 6.38
N GLN A 44 8.65 -7.05 6.32
CA GLN A 44 9.02 -6.23 7.47
C GLN A 44 8.46 -4.80 7.33
N PRO A 45 8.23 -4.08 8.44
CA PRO A 45 7.96 -2.65 8.39
C PRO A 45 9.12 -1.91 7.72
N THR A 46 8.83 -1.17 6.65
CA THR A 46 9.84 -0.38 5.93
C THR A 46 9.37 1.05 5.68
N GLY A 47 10.33 1.98 5.62
CA GLY A 47 10.04 3.40 5.38
C GLY A 47 9.40 3.68 4.03
N TYR A 48 9.75 2.93 2.98
CA TYR A 48 9.13 3.10 1.67
C TYR A 48 7.68 2.62 1.65
N GLY A 49 7.34 1.54 2.37
CA GLY A 49 5.97 1.07 2.48
C GLY A 49 5.08 2.14 3.11
N GLN A 50 5.55 2.74 4.20
CA GLN A 50 4.87 3.85 4.87
C GLN A 50 4.67 5.06 3.95
N ALA A 51 5.71 5.49 3.25
CA ALA A 51 5.62 6.61 2.32
C ALA A 51 4.59 6.35 1.20
N LEU A 52 4.56 5.13 0.65
CA LEU A 52 3.61 4.75 -0.39
C LEU A 52 2.16 4.65 0.13
N ALA A 53 1.95 4.16 1.36
CA ALA A 53 0.63 4.18 1.99
C ALA A 53 0.12 5.60 2.19
N ILE A 54 0.97 6.52 2.66
CA ILE A 54 0.60 7.94 2.81
C ILE A 54 0.12 8.53 1.48
N LEU A 55 0.86 8.29 0.39
CA LEU A 55 0.47 8.73 -0.95
C LEU A 55 -0.87 8.12 -1.39
N CYS A 56 -1.06 6.82 -1.18
CA CYS A 56 -2.29 6.12 -1.53
C CYS A 56 -3.51 6.64 -0.76
N LEU A 57 -3.38 6.86 0.54
CA LEU A 57 -4.44 7.39 1.40
C LEU A 57 -4.79 8.83 1.04
N THR A 58 -3.79 9.66 0.75
CA THR A 58 -3.99 11.06 0.35
C THR A 58 -4.80 11.14 -0.95
N GLU A 59 -4.42 10.37 -1.96
CA GLU A 59 -5.15 10.33 -3.22
C GLU A 59 -6.57 9.74 -3.03
N GLY A 60 -6.70 8.74 -2.17
CA GLY A 60 -7.99 8.16 -1.78
C GLY A 60 -8.94 9.19 -1.18
N MET A 61 -8.45 10.07 -0.31
CA MET A 61 -9.23 11.16 0.29
C MET A 61 -9.69 12.17 -0.76
N ILE A 62 -8.79 12.62 -1.64
CA ILE A 62 -9.13 13.56 -2.73
C ILE A 62 -10.26 13.00 -3.60
N HIS A 63 -10.19 11.70 -3.94
CA HIS A 63 -11.24 11.05 -4.71
C HIS A 63 -12.55 10.82 -3.94
N ALA A 64 -12.50 10.62 -2.63
CA ALA A 64 -13.68 10.51 -1.79
C ALA A 64 -14.42 11.87 -1.70
N GLU A 65 -13.69 12.95 -1.41
CA GLU A 65 -14.22 14.31 -1.37
C GLU A 65 -14.83 14.73 -2.71
N ALA A 66 -14.15 14.41 -3.82
CA ALA A 66 -14.67 14.68 -5.16
C ALA A 66 -15.95 13.88 -5.47
N ALA A 67 -16.09 12.66 -4.93
CA ALA A 67 -17.28 11.86 -5.10
C ALA A 67 -18.45 12.38 -4.24
N GLU A 68 -18.17 12.83 -3.02
CA GLU A 68 -19.16 13.48 -2.14
C GLU A 68 -19.66 14.80 -2.73
N ALA A 69 -18.77 15.63 -3.28
CA ALA A 69 -19.14 16.89 -3.92
C ALA A 69 -19.97 16.71 -5.20
N ALA A 70 -19.91 15.53 -5.83
CA ALA A 70 -20.67 15.19 -7.03
C ALA A 70 -22.02 14.50 -6.74
N ALA A 71 -22.31 14.16 -5.47
CA ALA A 71 -23.53 13.53 -5.01
C ALA A 71 -24.55 14.57 -4.51
#